data_AF-A0A946VN71-F1
#
_entry.id   AF-A0A946VN71-F1
#
_cell.length_a   1.000
_cell.length_b   1.000
_cell.length_c   1.000
_cell.angle_alpha   90.00
_cell.angle_beta   90.00
_cell.angle_gamma   90.00
#
_symmetry.space_group_name_H-M   'P 1'
#
loop_
_entity.id
_entity.type
_entity.pdbx_description
1 polymer ?
#
loop_
_entity_poly.entity_id
_entity_poly.type
_entity_poly.pdbx_seq_one_letter_code
_entity_poly.pdbx_strand_id
1 'polypeptide(L)'
;MTLIRCIAVVLTVAFMSGLHAEHPDGLQGTSLTVFDVVNKRVNRTIDLSDYPRPHGILLLPSEEEVITLFLALAGRDQVMVIDIESRGILDHYPTGSAPDGIGYSPLQLR
;
A
#
# COMPACT_ATOMS: atom_id res chain seq x y z
N MET A 1 -0.90 2.85 33.83
CA MET A 1 0.12 2.00 33.18
C MET A 1 -0.49 1.47 31.89
N THR A 2 -0.46 2.29 30.84
CA THR A 2 -1.11 2.06 29.55
C THR A 2 -0.12 1.33 28.64
N LEU A 3 0.26 0.13 29.05
CA LEU A 3 1.01 -0.77 28.18
C LEU A 3 0.01 -1.29 27.14
N ILE A 4 0.41 -1.34 25.87
CA ILE A 4 -0.30 -2.06 24.79
C ILE A 4 -1.38 -1.26 24.04
N ARG A 5 -1.08 -0.03 23.63
CA ARG A 5 -1.63 0.50 22.35
C ARG A 5 -0.63 0.39 21.18
N CYS A 6 0.58 -0.09 21.45
CA CYS A 6 1.63 -0.30 20.44
C CYS A 6 1.46 -1.58 19.59
N ILE A 7 0.44 -2.41 19.82
CA ILE A 7 0.24 -3.66 19.06
C ILE A 7 -0.46 -3.43 17.70
N ALA A 8 -1.09 -2.27 17.47
CA ALA A 8 -1.71 -1.95 16.19
C ALA A 8 -0.70 -1.59 15.09
N VAL A 9 0.61 -1.59 15.37
CA VAL A 9 1.59 -1.96 14.34
C VAL A 9 1.58 -3.49 14.24
N VAL A 10 0.44 -4.04 13.86
CA VAL A 10 0.39 -5.35 13.21
C VAL A 10 1.30 -5.12 12.02
N LEU A 11 2.50 -5.71 12.06
CA LEU A 11 3.55 -5.58 11.05
C LEU A 11 2.95 -6.02 9.71
N THR A 12 2.24 -5.12 9.06
CA THR A 12 1.46 -5.38 7.87
C THR A 12 2.44 -5.15 6.75
N VAL A 13 3.11 -6.23 6.36
CA VAL A 13 3.80 -6.23 5.07
C VAL A 13 2.70 -6.33 4.04
N ALA A 14 2.41 -5.22 3.39
CA ALA A 14 1.72 -5.23 2.13
C ALA A 14 2.70 -5.80 1.10
N PHE A 15 2.38 -6.94 0.51
CA PHE A 15 3.16 -7.52 -0.59
C PHE A 15 2.32 -7.47 -1.85
N MET A 16 2.91 -6.95 -2.91
CA MET A 16 2.35 -7.06 -4.24
C MET A 16 2.99 -8.25 -4.93
N SER A 17 2.15 -9.19 -5.35
CA SER A 17 2.60 -10.21 -6.29
C SER A 17 3.18 -9.52 -7.52
N GLY A 18 4.25 -10.04 -8.13
CA GLY A 18 4.78 -9.49 -9.39
C GLY A 18 5.62 -8.19 -9.30
N LEU A 19 6.03 -7.72 -8.10
CA LEU A 19 6.92 -6.56 -7.95
C LEU A 19 8.28 -6.68 -8.68
N HIS A 20 8.65 -7.89 -9.12
CA HIS A 20 9.95 -8.19 -9.73
C HIS A 20 9.94 -8.46 -11.24
N ALA A 21 8.83 -8.21 -11.94
CA ALA A 21 8.82 -8.46 -13.38
C ALA A 21 8.17 -7.33 -14.15
N GLU A 22 9.01 -6.43 -14.67
CA GLU A 22 8.82 -5.88 -16.01
C GLU A 22 9.00 -7.03 -17.02
N HIS A 23 8.12 -8.04 -16.93
CA HIS A 23 8.21 -9.18 -17.84
C HIS A 23 7.71 -8.70 -19.21
N PRO A 24 8.42 -9.00 -20.31
CA PRO A 24 7.94 -8.72 -21.66
C PRO A 24 6.55 -9.32 -21.93
N ASP A 25 6.17 -10.31 -21.13
CA ASP A 25 5.00 -11.16 -21.22
C ASP A 25 3.77 -10.56 -20.50
N GLY A 26 3.91 -9.41 -19.80
CA GLY A 26 2.79 -8.65 -19.23
C GLY A 26 2.21 -9.20 -17.92
N LEU A 27 2.87 -10.14 -17.25
CA LEU A 27 2.46 -10.68 -15.94
C LEU A 27 2.67 -9.63 -14.84
N GLN A 28 1.70 -8.74 -14.71
CA GLN A 28 1.68 -7.69 -13.71
C GLN A 28 1.14 -8.23 -12.39
N GLY A 29 1.65 -7.69 -11.30
CA GLY A 29 1.01 -7.83 -10.00
C GLY A 29 -0.41 -7.33 -10.02
N THR A 30 -1.38 -8.18 -9.66
CA THR A 30 -2.81 -7.81 -9.62
C THR A 30 -3.39 -7.91 -8.22
N SER A 31 -2.55 -7.98 -7.18
CA SER A 31 -3.07 -8.06 -5.82
C SER A 31 -2.13 -7.47 -4.78
N LEU A 32 -2.75 -6.93 -3.72
CA LEU A 32 -2.09 -6.43 -2.52
C LEU A 32 -2.46 -7.36 -1.36
N THR A 33 -1.47 -8.10 -0.84
CA THR A 33 -1.67 -9.04 0.27
C THR A 33 -1.15 -8.44 1.56
N VAL A 34 -2.00 -8.45 2.59
CA VAL A 34 -1.79 -7.94 3.93
C VAL A 34 -1.55 -9.16 4.84
N PHE A 35 -0.39 -9.21 5.48
CA PHE A 35 -0.04 -10.29 6.40
C PHE A 35 -0.21 -9.86 7.87
N ASP A 36 -0.78 -10.75 8.67
CA ASP A 36 -0.65 -10.72 10.13
C ASP A 36 0.63 -11.47 10.48
N VAL A 37 1.71 -10.72 10.70
CA VAL A 37 3.03 -11.31 10.94
C VAL A 37 3.15 -11.91 12.33
N VAL A 38 2.38 -11.41 13.31
CA VAL A 38 2.38 -11.99 14.67
C VAL A 38 1.89 -13.43 14.62
N ASN A 39 0.78 -13.66 13.91
CA ASN A 39 0.18 -14.98 13.75
C ASN A 39 0.67 -15.73 12.51
N LYS A 40 1.58 -15.14 11.73
CA LYS A 40 2.18 -15.70 10.50
C LYS A 40 1.15 -16.21 9.49
N ARG A 41 0.08 -15.44 9.30
CA ARG A 41 -1.01 -15.80 8.39
C ARG A 41 -1.33 -14.65 7.45
N VAL A 42 -1.91 -14.99 6.30
CA VAL A 42 -2.56 -13.99 5.45
C VAL A 42 -3.73 -13.42 6.25
N ASN A 43 -3.70 -12.10 6.46
CA ASN A 43 -4.84 -11.40 7.02
C ASN A 43 -5.86 -11.11 5.91
N ARG A 44 -5.38 -10.70 4.73
CA ARG A 44 -6.22 -10.27 3.61
C ARG A 44 -5.45 -10.27 2.29
N THR A 45 -6.19 -10.41 1.19
CA THR A 45 -5.77 -10.00 -0.16
C THR A 45 -6.79 -9.03 -0.76
N ILE A 46 -6.30 -7.96 -1.38
CA ILE A 46 -7.08 -6.95 -2.12
C ILE A 46 -6.79 -7.17 -3.61
N ASP A 47 -7.85 -7.25 -4.41
CA ASP A 47 -7.75 -7.38 -5.86
C ASP A 47 -7.47 -6.01 -6.49
N LEU A 48 -6.45 -5.96 -7.33
CA LEU A 48 -5.99 -4.79 -8.07
C LEU A 48 -6.03 -5.04 -9.59
N SER A 49 -6.76 -6.05 -10.05
CA SER A 49 -6.85 -6.42 -11.48
C SER A 49 -7.29 -5.26 -12.40
N ASP A 50 -8.09 -4.33 -11.90
CA ASP A 50 -8.52 -3.12 -12.63
C ASP A 50 -7.45 -2.01 -12.68
N TYR A 51 -6.35 -2.17 -11.93
CA TYR A 51 -5.28 -1.19 -11.79
C TYR A 51 -3.98 -1.72 -12.43
N PRO A 52 -3.63 -1.24 -13.64
CA PRO A 52 -2.45 -1.71 -14.34
C PRO A 52 -1.17 -1.17 -13.67
N ARG A 53 -0.14 -2.01 -13.65
CA ARG A 53 1.20 -1.74 -13.12
C ARG A 53 1.18 -1.06 -11.75
N PRO A 54 0.72 -1.74 -10.70
CA PRO A 54 1.02 -1.29 -9.36
C PRO A 54 2.53 -1.50 -9.10
N HIS A 55 3.22 -0.48 -8.60
CA HIS A 55 4.67 -0.52 -8.33
C HIS A 55 4.97 -0.33 -6.83
N GLY A 56 5.24 0.90 -6.38
CA GLY A 56 5.62 1.19 -5.00
C GLY A 56 4.43 1.35 -4.07
N ILE A 57 4.60 0.88 -2.85
CA ILE A 57 3.66 1.08 -1.75
C ILE A 57 4.32 1.83 -0.61
N LEU A 58 3.53 2.62 0.10
CA LEU A 58 3.95 3.28 1.32
C LEU A 58 2.80 3.24 2.32
N LEU A 59 3.06 2.67 3.48
CA LEU A 59 2.17 2.75 4.63
C LEU A 59 2.47 4.02 5.43
N LEU A 60 1.47 4.85 5.69
CA LEU A 60 1.66 5.98 6.59
C LEU A 60 1.76 5.52 8.05
N PRO A 61 2.68 6.09 8.85
CA PRO A 61 2.60 5.96 10.29
C PRO A 61 1.32 6.65 10.76
N SER A 62 0.43 5.90 11.42
CA SER A 62 -0.82 6.43 11.96
C SER A 62 -0.84 6.21 13.47
N GLU A 63 -1.17 7.27 14.22
CA GLU A 63 -1.63 7.16 15.62
C GLU A 63 -3.16 6.99 15.69
N GLU A 64 -3.84 7.07 14.56
CA GLU A 64 -5.29 6.96 14.42
C GLU A 64 -5.72 5.52 14.09
N GLU A 65 -7.02 5.24 14.18
CA GLU A 65 -7.58 3.92 13.83
C GLU A 65 -7.41 3.61 12.33
N VAL A 66 -7.41 4.63 11.47
CA VAL A 66 -7.30 4.44 10.02
C VAL A 66 -5.84 4.23 9.61
N ILE A 67 -5.58 3.09 8.98
CA ILE A 67 -4.28 2.74 8.40
C ILE A 67 -4.31 3.06 6.90
N THR A 68 -3.67 4.17 6.53
CA THR A 68 -3.63 4.65 5.14
C THR A 68 -2.41 4.12 4.39
N LEU A 69 -2.64 3.56 3.20
CA LEU A 69 -1.61 3.13 2.26
C LEU A 69 -1.70 3.93 0.97
N PHE A 70 -0.55 4.40 0.51
CA PHE A 70 -0.37 4.92 -0.84
C PHE A 70 0.18 3.84 -1.76
N LEU A 71 -0.37 3.75 -2.96
CA LEU A 71 0.05 2.85 -4.02
C LEU A 71 0.35 3.63 -5.29
N ALA A 72 1.56 3.48 -5.83
CA ALA A 72 1.94 4.02 -7.12
C ALA A 72 1.39 3.14 -8.24
N LEU A 73 0.62 3.74 -9.15
CA LEU A 73 0.04 3.11 -10.32
C LEU A 73 0.75 3.62 -11.58
N ALA A 74 1.86 2.96 -11.93
CA ALA A 74 2.70 3.37 -13.04
C ALA A 74 1.97 3.33 -14.39
N GLY A 75 0.94 2.49 -14.52
CA GLY A 75 0.13 2.38 -15.73
C GLY A 75 -0.95 3.44 -15.87
N ARG A 76 -1.15 4.29 -14.84
CA ARG A 76 -2.18 5.33 -14.81
C ARG A 76 -1.66 6.72 -14.48
N ASP A 77 -0.35 6.88 -14.26
CA ASP A 77 0.27 8.15 -13.84
C ASP A 77 -0.42 8.74 -12.59
N GLN A 78 -0.67 7.86 -11.61
CA GLN A 78 -1.41 8.17 -10.40
C GLN A 78 -0.82 7.52 -9.15
N VAL A 79 -1.12 8.12 -8.01
CA VAL A 79 -1.05 7.47 -6.70
C VAL A 79 -2.47 7.24 -6.20
N MET A 80 -2.78 6.01 -5.83
CA MET A 80 -4.04 5.62 -5.19
C MET A 80 -3.88 5.59 -3.67
N VAL A 81 -4.89 6.07 -2.95
CA VAL A 81 -4.95 6.05 -1.49
C VAL A 81 -5.97 5.02 -1.04
N ILE A 82 -5.56 4.14 -0.15
CA ILE A 82 -6.36 3.00 0.31
C ILE A 82 -6.40 3.03 1.84
N ASP A 83 -7.61 2.93 2.40
CA ASP A 83 -7.80 2.49 3.78
C ASP A 83 -7.72 0.97 3.84
N ILE A 84 -6.68 0.44 4.47
CA ILE A 84 -6.45 -1.00 4.56
C ILE A 84 -7.53 -1.69 5.41
N GLU A 85 -8.08 -1.01 6.42
CA GLU A 85 -9.05 -1.61 7.33
C GLU A 85 -10.41 -1.77 6.65
N SER A 86 -10.95 -0.68 6.09
CA SER A 86 -12.27 -0.67 5.45
C SER A 86 -12.26 -1.17 4.00
N ARG A 87 -11.09 -1.32 3.37
CA ARG A 87 -10.89 -1.59 1.93
C ARG A 87 -11.34 -0.45 1.02
N GLY A 88 -11.65 0.71 1.59
CA GLY A 88 -12.06 1.87 0.82
C GLY A 88 -10.88 2.42 0.04
N ILE A 89 -10.99 2.47 -1.29
CA ILE A 89 -10.19 3.41 -2.05
C ILE A 89 -10.68 4.79 -1.65
N LEU A 90 -9.81 5.57 -1.01
CA LEU A 90 -10.13 6.87 -0.49
C LEU A 90 -10.02 7.94 -1.57
N ASP A 91 -8.97 7.87 -2.40
CA ASP A 91 -8.69 8.89 -3.42
C ASP A 91 -7.69 8.42 -4.48
N HIS A 92 -7.55 9.21 -5.54
CA HIS A 92 -6.49 9.13 -6.54
C HIS A 92 -5.88 10.52 -6.77
N TYR A 93 -4.55 10.61 -6.71
CA TYR A 93 -3.81 11.82 -7.02
C TYR A 93 -3.01 11.66 -8.30
N PRO A 94 -3.03 12.64 -9.22
CA PRO A 94 -2.21 12.59 -10.42
C PRO A 94 -0.72 12.71 -10.06
N THR A 95 0.13 12.06 -10.86
CA THR A 95 1.59 12.19 -10.78
C THR A 95 2.19 12.59 -12.12
N GLY A 96 3.52 12.59 -12.22
CA GLY A 96 4.21 12.49 -13.50
C GLY A 96 4.11 11.07 -14.08
N SER A 97 4.80 10.85 -15.20
CA SER A 97 4.75 9.57 -15.91
C SER A 97 5.38 8.42 -15.12
N ALA A 98 4.68 7.29 -15.11
CA ALA A 98 5.12 6.00 -14.56
C ALA A 98 5.73 6.10 -13.14
N PRO A 99 4.95 6.56 -12.13
CA PRO A 99 5.43 6.58 -10.75
C PRO A 99 5.82 5.17 -10.29
N ASP A 100 7.01 5.07 -9.68
CA ASP A 100 7.56 3.80 -9.20
C ASP A 100 7.57 3.79 -7.66
N GLY A 101 8.51 4.51 -7.04
CA GLY A 101 8.61 4.62 -5.59
C GLY A 101 7.81 5.77 -4.97
N ILE A 102 7.43 5.61 -3.70
CA ILE A 102 6.80 6.66 -2.87
C ILE A 102 7.63 6.87 -1.62
N GLY A 103 7.94 8.13 -1.31
CA GLY A 103 8.59 8.55 -0.08
C GLY A 103 7.67 9.47 0.74
N TYR A 104 7.79 9.40 2.06
CA TYR A 104 7.06 10.27 2.98
C TYR A 104 7.99 10.89 4.01
N SER A 105 7.72 12.15 4.34
CA SER A 105 8.41 12.90 5.37
C SER A 105 7.37 13.63 6.22
N PRO A 106 7.43 13.53 7.57
CA PRO A 106 6.50 14.21 8.47
C PRO A 106 6.84 15.70 8.63
N LEU A 107 7.36 16.35 7.59
CA LEU A 107 7.86 17.73 7.67
C LEU A 107 6.77 18.66 8.18
N GLN A 108 6.98 19.20 9.37
CA GLN A 108 6.17 20.26 9.94
C GLN A 108 6.86 21.60 9.66
N LEU A 109 6.23 22.41 8.81
CA LEU A 109 6.64 23.80 8.63
C LEU A 109 6.22 24.57 9.88
N ARG A 110 7.20 25.19 10.55
CA ARG A 110 6.97 26.12 11.66
C ARG A 110 6.79 27.53 11.15
#